data_AF-A0A968UJY1-F1
#
_entry.id   AF-A0A968UJY1-F1
#
_cell.length_a   1.000
_cell.length_b   1.000
_cell.length_c   1.000
_cell.angle_alpha   90.00
_cell.angle_beta   90.00
_cell.angle_gamma   90.00
#
_symmetry.space_group_name_H-M   'P 1'
#
loop_
_entity.id
_entity.type
_entity.pdbx_description
1 polymer ?
#
loop_
_entity_poly.entity_id
_entity_poly.type
_entity_poly.pdbx_seq_one_letter_code
_entity_poly.pdbx_strand_id
1 'polypeptide(L)'
;MAFGFLAMPGWTENKPIFNTDFETEMLTAGWTGVGSNDYGEELIWSDRQSYSGKHSLAVVKDEDRSTEIGWESPPFAVQSDRYYRLTFRAKTSQPSYWAVFFYDRHGTLIEGDRYSLIQPAREWTEQEFYFQTKFPGETASIVFQPLTEQPLHIDDVSITPATRKDARTWADRLYASMPVIAFRAGEAEERKTQVMGMNATQNENQLLPNTIGKLKQGKPLSIVLLGDSIANDLSNSFLDVLLEDEFPQSAIAIRFTGRGSTSWLKLQHQVQQRIIAHQPDLVICEAISNDPKYLANPLSHIIDTTRKSF
;
A
#
# COMPACT_ATOMS: atom_id res chain seq x y z
N MET A 1 10.78 21.98 -8.38
CA MET A 1 12.10 21.32 -8.51
C MET A 1 11.91 20.07 -9.35
N ALA A 2 12.53 19.99 -10.53
CA ALA A 2 12.58 18.74 -11.28
C ALA A 2 13.58 17.82 -10.55
N PHE A 3 13.09 16.75 -9.93
CA PHE A 3 13.96 15.70 -9.44
C PHE A 3 14.58 15.01 -10.66
N GLY A 4 15.83 15.37 -10.97
CA GLY A 4 16.62 14.63 -11.94
C GLY A 4 16.85 13.23 -11.38
N PHE A 5 16.20 12.23 -11.96
CA PHE A 5 16.47 10.83 -11.67
C PHE A 5 17.88 10.50 -12.14
N LEU A 6 18.85 10.54 -11.22
CA LEU A 6 20.11 9.85 -11.42
C LEU A 6 19.80 8.35 -11.37
N ALA A 7 19.78 7.71 -12.55
CA ALA A 7 19.76 6.27 -12.64
C ALA A 7 20.99 5.74 -11.90
N MET A 8 20.78 4.98 -10.81
CA MET A 8 21.89 4.28 -10.17
C MET A 8 22.47 3.28 -11.18
N PRO A 9 23.80 3.26 -11.41
CA PRO A 9 24.41 2.32 -12.34
C PRO A 9 24.11 0.87 -11.90
N GLY A 10 23.47 0.08 -12.76
CA GLY A 10 23.28 -1.36 -12.57
C GLY A 10 21.85 -1.87 -12.44
N TRP A 11 20.84 -0.99 -12.43
CA TRP A 11 19.42 -1.41 -12.47
C TRP A 11 18.96 -1.61 -13.91
N THR A 12 19.02 -2.84 -14.41
CA THR A 12 18.34 -3.23 -15.64
C THR A 12 16.90 -3.61 -15.30
N GLU A 13 15.91 -3.11 -16.04
CA GLU A 13 14.46 -3.23 -15.76
C GLU A 13 13.95 -4.66 -15.54
N ASN A 14 14.72 -5.70 -15.87
CA ASN A 14 14.31 -7.10 -15.75
C ASN A 14 15.07 -7.92 -14.69
N LYS A 15 16.07 -7.36 -13.99
CA LYS A 15 16.81 -8.13 -12.98
C LYS A 15 16.09 -8.05 -11.63
N PRO A 16 15.80 -9.19 -10.97
CA PRO A 16 15.26 -9.17 -9.61
C PRO A 16 16.21 -8.47 -8.65
N ILE A 17 15.66 -7.60 -7.81
CA ILE A 17 16.35 -6.98 -6.67
C ILE A 17 16.29 -7.88 -5.42
N PHE A 18 15.36 -8.83 -5.41
CA PHE A 18 15.22 -9.88 -4.42
C PHE A 18 14.73 -11.14 -5.12
N ASN A 19 15.32 -12.29 -4.82
CA ASN A 19 14.93 -13.59 -5.37
C ASN A 19 15.30 -14.71 -4.40
N THR A 20 14.38 -15.65 -4.17
CA THR A 20 14.64 -16.88 -3.40
C THR A 20 13.77 -18.03 -3.90
N ASP A 21 14.38 -19.20 -4.04
CA ASP A 21 13.76 -20.49 -4.34
C ASP A 21 13.74 -21.41 -3.10
N PHE A 22 14.16 -20.87 -1.95
CA PHE A 22 14.19 -21.56 -0.67
C PHE A 22 15.11 -22.78 -0.58
N GLU A 23 16.02 -22.98 -1.53
CA GLU A 23 16.99 -24.08 -1.49
C GLU A 23 18.18 -23.82 -0.54
N THR A 24 18.30 -22.59 -0.04
CA THR A 24 19.21 -22.25 1.06
C THR A 24 18.41 -22.20 2.36
N GLU A 25 18.95 -22.80 3.42
CA GLU A 25 18.34 -22.82 4.75
C GLU A 25 17.94 -21.41 5.21
N MET A 26 16.70 -21.26 5.71
CA MET A 26 16.04 -19.97 5.87
C MET A 26 16.76 -19.01 6.81
N LEU A 27 17.26 -19.52 7.94
CA LEU A 27 17.95 -18.70 8.93
C LEU A 27 19.26 -18.16 8.38
N THR A 28 20.00 -19.02 7.68
CA THR A 28 21.22 -18.66 6.97
C THR A 28 20.94 -17.64 5.86
N ALA A 29 19.79 -17.75 5.19
CA ALA A 29 19.33 -16.78 4.19
C ALA A 29 18.76 -15.48 4.80
N GLY A 30 18.64 -15.39 6.13
CA GLY A 30 18.20 -14.18 6.85
C GLY A 30 16.67 -14.01 6.95
N TRP A 31 15.89 -15.07 6.72
CA TRP A 31 14.44 -15.07 6.93
C TRP A 31 14.11 -15.20 8.41
N THR A 32 13.21 -14.35 8.90
CA THR A 32 12.81 -14.28 10.31
C THR A 32 11.34 -14.60 10.54
N GLY A 33 11.00 -15.08 11.73
CA GLY A 33 9.61 -15.20 12.16
C GLY A 33 9.03 -13.85 12.59
N VAL A 34 7.79 -13.58 12.20
CA VAL A 34 6.97 -12.47 12.72
C VAL A 34 6.08 -12.98 13.83
N GLY A 35 5.89 -12.21 14.89
CA GLY A 35 4.91 -12.48 15.94
C GLY A 35 5.30 -13.54 16.98
N SER A 36 6.47 -14.16 16.85
CA SER A 36 7.06 -15.04 17.87
C SER A 36 8.55 -14.74 18.04
N ASN A 37 9.04 -14.78 19.29
CA ASN A 37 10.47 -14.62 19.57
C ASN A 37 11.29 -15.88 19.26
N ASP A 38 10.62 -17.00 18.98
CA ASP A 38 11.22 -18.29 18.64
C ASP A 38 10.56 -18.84 17.36
N TYR A 39 11.34 -19.55 16.53
CA TYR A 39 10.79 -20.42 15.48
C TYR A 39 10.02 -21.55 16.18
N GLY A 40 8.74 -21.33 16.42
CA GLY A 40 7.84 -22.40 16.86
C GLY A 40 7.66 -23.44 15.74
N GLU A 41 6.97 -24.54 16.06
CA GLU A 41 6.55 -25.56 15.08
C GLU A 41 5.68 -24.99 13.94
N GLU A 42 5.27 -23.73 14.06
CA GLU A 42 4.42 -22.96 13.16
C GLU A 42 5.17 -22.41 11.93
N LEU A 43 6.49 -22.23 12.02
CA LEU A 43 7.32 -21.68 10.94
C LEU A 43 8.25 -22.76 10.40
N ILE A 44 7.91 -23.30 9.23
CA ILE A 44 8.52 -24.52 8.71
C ILE A 44 9.25 -24.24 7.39
N TRP A 45 10.54 -24.56 7.35
CA TRP A 45 11.25 -24.79 6.09
C TRP A 45 10.96 -26.23 5.64
N SER A 46 10.04 -26.37 4.69
CA SER A 46 9.38 -27.63 4.38
C SER A 46 10.05 -28.35 3.21
N ASP A 47 10.43 -29.62 3.38
CA ASP A 47 10.86 -30.53 2.31
C ASP A 47 9.73 -31.43 1.77
N ARG A 48 8.51 -31.26 2.31
CA ARG A 48 7.35 -32.11 2.03
C ARG A 48 6.45 -31.57 0.92
N GLN A 49 6.51 -30.27 0.72
CA GLN A 49 5.74 -29.52 -0.26
C GLN A 49 6.68 -28.45 -0.80
N SER A 50 6.94 -28.48 -2.09
CA SER A 50 7.58 -27.40 -2.82
C SER A 50 6.94 -27.29 -4.20
N TYR A 51 7.04 -26.12 -4.82
CA TYR A 51 6.66 -25.95 -6.20
C TYR A 51 7.85 -26.25 -7.11
N SER A 52 9.01 -25.69 -6.77
CA SER A 52 10.29 -25.96 -7.43
C SER A 52 11.28 -26.57 -6.44
N GLY A 53 12.40 -27.10 -6.92
CA GLY A 53 13.44 -27.63 -6.04
C GLY A 53 12.97 -28.72 -5.05
N LYS A 54 13.47 -28.62 -3.82
CA LYS A 54 13.18 -29.52 -2.69
C LYS A 54 12.46 -28.82 -1.54
N HIS A 55 12.56 -27.50 -1.42
CA HIS A 55 12.12 -26.81 -0.23
C HIS A 55 11.12 -25.68 -0.53
N SER A 56 10.29 -25.35 0.46
CA SER A 56 9.46 -24.15 0.45
C SER A 56 9.36 -23.55 1.84
N LEU A 57 8.80 -22.33 1.93
CA LEU A 57 8.30 -21.81 3.20
C LEU A 57 6.92 -22.37 3.48
N ALA A 58 6.65 -22.66 4.75
CA ALA A 58 5.31 -22.93 5.24
C ALA A 58 5.06 -22.20 6.57
N VAL A 59 3.83 -21.72 6.74
CA VAL A 59 3.31 -21.20 8.01
C VAL A 59 2.09 -22.03 8.39
N VAL A 60 2.09 -22.59 9.59
CA VAL A 60 0.96 -23.34 10.18
C VAL A 60 0.59 -22.62 11.47
N LYS A 61 -0.63 -22.10 11.56
CA LYS A 61 -1.06 -21.36 12.75
C LYS A 61 -1.79 -22.28 13.72
N ASP A 62 -1.42 -22.22 15.00
CA ASP A 62 -2.12 -22.93 16.08
C ASP A 62 -3.45 -22.24 16.43
N GLU A 63 -4.50 -23.03 16.68
CA GLU A 63 -5.86 -22.59 17.07
C GLU A 63 -5.82 -21.68 18.31
N ASP A 64 -4.92 -21.98 19.25
CA ASP A 64 -4.86 -21.30 20.55
C ASP A 64 -4.04 -19.99 20.53
N ARG A 65 -3.42 -19.64 19.40
CA ARG A 65 -2.54 -18.46 19.30
C ARG A 65 -3.20 -17.31 18.52
N SER A 66 -3.49 -16.24 19.24
CA SER A 66 -4.05 -15.01 18.67
C SER A 66 -3.03 -14.13 17.94
N THR A 67 -1.74 -14.45 17.99
CA THR A 67 -0.68 -13.61 17.42
C THR A 67 -0.58 -13.77 15.90
N GLU A 68 -0.26 -12.67 15.21
CA GLU A 68 0.04 -12.64 13.78
C GLU A 68 1.39 -13.34 13.53
N ILE A 69 1.36 -14.60 13.12
CA ILE A 69 2.57 -15.41 12.86
C ILE A 69 2.82 -15.49 11.37
N GLY A 70 4.08 -15.32 10.95
CA GLY A 70 4.46 -15.46 9.55
C GLY A 70 5.96 -15.42 9.31
N TRP A 71 6.33 -15.51 8.04
CA TRP A 71 7.71 -15.37 7.58
C TRP A 71 7.97 -13.96 7.09
N GLU A 72 9.06 -13.34 7.54
CA GLU A 72 9.59 -12.08 7.04
C GLU A 72 10.91 -12.32 6.29
N SER A 73 11.04 -11.73 5.12
CA SER A 73 12.27 -11.79 4.33
C SER A 73 13.40 -11.01 4.99
N PRO A 74 14.67 -11.32 4.69
CA PRO A 74 15.73 -10.34 4.93
C PRO A 74 15.42 -9.02 4.22
N PRO A 75 15.91 -7.89 4.73
CA PRO A 75 15.68 -6.60 4.10
C PRO A 75 16.36 -6.53 2.73
N PHE A 76 15.67 -5.94 1.75
CA PHE A 76 16.19 -5.68 0.42
C PHE A 76 16.11 -4.19 0.08
N ALA A 77 17.02 -3.71 -0.76
CA ALA A 77 17.11 -2.31 -1.14
C ALA A 77 16.01 -1.94 -2.15
N VAL A 78 15.38 -0.80 -1.94
CA VAL A 78 14.37 -0.23 -2.83
C VAL A 78 14.63 1.27 -3.05
N GLN A 79 13.98 1.86 -4.04
CA GLN A 79 13.99 3.29 -4.29
C GLN A 79 12.62 3.86 -3.94
N SER A 80 12.59 4.98 -3.20
CA SER A 80 11.32 5.65 -2.86
C SER A 80 10.49 6.03 -4.09
N ASP A 81 9.17 6.03 -3.94
CA ASP A 81 8.19 6.35 -4.98
C ASP A 81 8.35 5.56 -6.30
N ARG A 82 8.96 4.37 -6.27
CA ARG A 82 9.07 3.46 -7.42
C ARG A 82 8.11 2.28 -7.35
N TYR A 83 7.80 1.73 -8.52
CA TYR A 83 7.00 0.52 -8.64
C TYR A 83 7.88 -0.71 -8.72
N TYR A 84 7.38 -1.78 -8.12
CA TYR A 84 7.96 -3.11 -8.16
C TYR A 84 6.86 -4.11 -8.47
N ARG A 85 7.25 -5.18 -9.16
CA ARG A 85 6.44 -6.37 -9.34
C ARG A 85 6.92 -7.42 -8.34
N LEU A 86 5.97 -7.97 -7.60
CA LEU A 86 6.13 -9.13 -6.74
C LEU A 86 5.51 -10.34 -7.43
N THR A 87 6.28 -11.40 -7.59
CA THR A 87 5.79 -12.71 -8.02
C THR A 87 6.22 -13.78 -7.04
N PHE A 88 5.34 -14.73 -6.77
CA PHE A 88 5.65 -15.93 -5.98
C PHE A 88 4.66 -17.05 -6.31
N ARG A 89 4.97 -18.26 -5.86
CA ARG A 89 4.07 -19.40 -5.89
C ARG A 89 3.45 -19.57 -4.52
N ALA A 90 2.15 -19.80 -4.48
CA ALA A 90 1.44 -20.04 -3.23
C ALA A 90 0.50 -21.24 -3.33
N LYS A 91 0.36 -21.94 -2.20
CA LYS A 91 -0.62 -23.01 -1.99
C LYS A 91 -1.22 -22.86 -0.60
N THR A 92 -2.52 -22.63 -0.54
CA THR A 92 -3.28 -22.49 0.71
C THR A 92 -4.76 -22.75 0.45
N SER A 93 -5.45 -23.41 1.38
CA SER A 93 -6.90 -23.69 1.26
C SER A 93 -7.78 -22.53 1.74
N GLN A 94 -7.18 -21.50 2.36
CA GLN A 94 -7.89 -20.37 2.98
C GLN A 94 -7.22 -19.04 2.68
N PRO A 95 -7.92 -17.91 2.87
CA PRO A 95 -7.34 -16.60 2.71
C PRO A 95 -6.06 -16.44 3.54
N SER A 96 -5.05 -15.87 2.91
CA SER A 96 -3.78 -15.49 3.53
C SER A 96 -3.40 -14.12 2.97
N TYR A 97 -2.37 -13.49 3.49
CA TYR A 97 -1.90 -12.21 2.97
C TYR A 97 -0.40 -12.18 2.85
N TRP A 98 0.04 -11.28 1.98
CA TRP A 98 1.40 -10.78 1.98
C TRP A 98 1.36 -9.29 2.33
N ALA A 99 2.42 -8.81 2.97
CA ALA A 99 2.63 -7.39 3.24
C ALA A 99 4.09 -7.02 2.94
N VAL A 100 4.32 -5.79 2.49
CA VAL A 100 5.65 -5.20 2.35
C VAL A 100 5.74 -4.02 3.31
N PHE A 101 6.71 -4.08 4.20
CA PHE A 101 7.06 -3.00 5.12
C PHE A 101 8.25 -2.22 4.58
N PHE A 102 8.29 -0.92 4.82
CA PHE A 102 9.33 -0.03 4.30
C PHE A 102 10.06 0.64 5.44
N TYR A 103 11.35 0.85 5.24
CA TYR A 103 12.22 1.49 6.23
C TYR A 103 13.00 2.61 5.56
N ASP A 104 13.22 3.69 6.31
CA ASP A 104 14.08 4.79 5.87
C ASP A 104 15.57 4.40 5.94
N ARG A 105 16.44 5.33 5.53
CA ARG A 105 17.92 5.16 5.59
C ARG A 105 18.49 4.85 6.98
N HIS A 106 17.72 5.07 8.03
CA HIS A 106 18.12 4.82 9.42
C HIS A 106 17.57 3.49 9.94
N GLY A 107 16.87 2.72 9.10
CA GLY A 107 16.20 1.48 9.50
C GLY A 107 14.90 1.74 10.29
N THR A 108 14.36 2.96 10.23
CA THR A 108 13.10 3.30 10.91
C THR A 108 11.93 2.86 10.04
N LEU A 109 11.01 2.08 10.61
CA LEU A 109 9.77 1.68 9.94
C LEU A 109 8.96 2.93 9.52
N ILE A 110 8.59 2.97 8.25
CA ILE A 110 7.70 3.98 7.69
C ILE A 110 6.26 3.52 7.91
N GLU A 111 5.41 4.42 8.41
CA GLU A 111 4.00 4.13 8.66
C GLU A 111 3.27 3.75 7.36
N GLY A 112 2.52 2.66 7.44
CA GLY A 112 1.76 2.09 6.32
C GLY A 112 2.59 1.10 5.50
N ASP A 113 1.96 -0.01 5.17
CA ASP A 113 2.49 -1.10 4.37
C ASP A 113 1.92 -1.07 2.95
N ARG A 114 2.32 -2.07 2.15
CA ARG A 114 1.60 -2.50 0.93
C ARG A 114 1.21 -3.95 1.14
N TYR A 115 -0.06 -4.28 1.06
CA TYR A 115 -0.50 -5.64 1.30
C TYR A 115 -1.63 -6.03 0.35
N SER A 116 -1.81 -7.33 0.17
CA SER A 116 -2.97 -7.88 -0.52
C SER A 116 -3.27 -9.31 -0.08
N LEU A 117 -4.44 -9.78 -0.46
CA LEU A 117 -4.87 -11.16 -0.19
C LEU A 117 -4.22 -12.11 -1.20
N ILE A 118 -3.69 -13.20 -0.66
CA ILE A 118 -3.30 -14.39 -1.42
C ILE A 118 -4.59 -15.19 -1.66
N GLN A 119 -4.92 -15.42 -2.93
CA GLN A 119 -6.13 -16.14 -3.29
C GLN A 119 -6.01 -17.63 -2.90
N PRO A 120 -7.02 -18.22 -2.25
CA PRO A 120 -7.00 -19.63 -1.90
C PRO A 120 -6.91 -20.53 -3.14
N ALA A 121 -5.97 -21.47 -3.12
CA ALA A 121 -5.81 -22.51 -4.11
C ALA A 121 -5.23 -23.77 -3.48
N ARG A 122 -5.91 -24.91 -3.72
CA ARG A 122 -5.43 -26.24 -3.26
C ARG A 122 -4.16 -26.69 -3.96
N GLU A 123 -3.92 -26.18 -5.17
CA GLU A 123 -2.71 -26.42 -5.95
C GLU A 123 -1.84 -25.17 -5.94
N TRP A 124 -0.55 -25.35 -6.25
CA TRP A 124 0.37 -24.24 -6.42
C TRP A 124 -0.08 -23.33 -7.56
N THR A 125 -0.21 -22.05 -7.26
CA THR A 125 -0.61 -21.02 -8.23
C THR A 125 0.42 -19.90 -8.24
N GLU A 126 0.62 -19.29 -9.40
CA GLU A 126 1.36 -18.02 -9.48
C GLU A 126 0.53 -16.91 -8.86
N GLN A 127 1.18 -16.08 -8.06
CA GLN A 127 0.63 -14.87 -7.51
C GLN A 127 1.44 -13.70 -8.09
N GLU A 128 0.76 -12.74 -8.70
CA GLU A 128 1.38 -11.53 -9.27
C GLU A 128 0.74 -10.29 -8.67
N PHE A 129 1.57 -9.43 -8.08
CA PHE A 129 1.17 -8.15 -7.54
C PHE A 129 2.14 -7.06 -7.95
N TYR A 130 1.66 -5.83 -7.93
CA TYR A 130 2.50 -4.66 -8.02
C TYR A 130 2.37 -3.87 -6.73
N PHE A 131 3.42 -3.14 -6.38
CA PHE A 131 3.36 -2.19 -5.29
C PHE A 131 4.26 -0.99 -5.58
N GLN A 132 3.88 0.16 -5.04
CA GLN A 132 4.74 1.35 -5.01
C GLN A 132 5.38 1.47 -3.63
N THR A 133 6.69 1.66 -3.58
CA THR A 133 7.39 1.97 -2.31
C THR A 133 6.89 3.27 -1.71
N LYS A 134 6.85 3.35 -0.37
CA LYS A 134 6.56 4.59 0.35
C LYS A 134 7.77 5.54 0.30
N PHE A 135 7.55 6.83 0.47
CA PHE A 135 8.61 7.82 0.66
C PHE A 135 8.81 8.11 2.15
N PRO A 136 10.05 8.20 2.68
CA PRO A 136 11.34 8.04 2.01
C PRO A 136 11.92 6.61 2.16
N GLY A 137 11.19 5.58 1.71
CA GLY A 137 11.62 4.18 1.85
C GLY A 137 12.84 3.85 1.01
N GLU A 138 13.86 3.29 1.64
CA GLU A 138 15.13 2.88 1.04
C GLU A 138 15.41 1.38 1.18
N THR A 139 14.83 0.73 2.19
CA THR A 139 14.79 -0.73 2.31
C THR A 139 13.37 -1.22 2.56
N ALA A 140 13.12 -2.49 2.26
CA ALA A 140 11.84 -3.13 2.50
C ALA A 140 12.03 -4.59 2.92
N SER A 141 11.02 -5.15 3.57
CA SER A 141 10.89 -6.59 3.85
C SER A 141 9.50 -7.05 3.40
N ILE A 142 9.38 -8.31 2.99
CA ILE A 142 8.10 -8.93 2.67
C ILE A 142 7.73 -9.93 3.75
N VAL A 143 6.46 -9.92 4.16
CA VAL A 143 5.88 -10.81 5.14
C VAL A 143 4.80 -11.67 4.48
N PHE A 144 4.76 -12.95 4.82
CA PHE A 144 3.71 -13.90 4.43
C PHE A 144 3.03 -14.48 5.66
N GLN A 145 1.71 -14.34 5.73
CA GLN A 145 0.93 -14.66 6.94
C GLN A 145 -0.41 -15.33 6.57
N PRO A 146 -0.75 -16.48 7.16
CA PRO A 146 -2.08 -17.06 7.03
C PRO A 146 -3.09 -16.31 7.91
N LEU A 147 -4.34 -16.15 7.44
CA LEU A 147 -5.43 -15.57 8.25
C LEU A 147 -6.15 -16.61 9.11
N THR A 148 -5.88 -17.90 8.87
CA THR A 148 -6.57 -19.03 9.50
C THR A 148 -5.52 -20.07 9.91
N GLU A 149 -5.95 -21.16 10.56
CA GLU A 149 -5.06 -22.28 10.90
C GLU A 149 -4.58 -23.09 9.69
N GLN A 150 -5.19 -22.87 8.52
CA GLN A 150 -4.81 -23.63 7.33
C GLN A 150 -3.40 -23.25 6.86
N PRO A 151 -2.54 -24.22 6.56
CA PRO A 151 -1.18 -23.96 6.15
C PRO A 151 -1.10 -23.05 4.91
N LEU A 152 -0.21 -22.07 4.98
CA LEU A 152 0.23 -21.27 3.85
C LEU A 152 1.60 -21.77 3.40
N HIS A 153 1.72 -22.24 2.17
CA HIS A 153 2.99 -22.55 1.54
C HIS A 153 3.37 -21.49 0.52
N ILE A 154 4.64 -21.08 0.52
CA ILE A 154 5.21 -20.06 -0.37
C ILE A 154 6.49 -20.60 -1.02
N ASP A 155 6.66 -20.34 -2.31
CA ASP A 155 7.85 -20.71 -3.09
C ASP A 155 8.19 -19.67 -4.17
N ASP A 156 9.40 -19.72 -4.73
CA ASP A 156 9.88 -18.91 -5.87
C ASP A 156 9.56 -17.40 -5.76
N VAL A 157 9.93 -16.74 -4.66
CA VAL A 157 9.65 -15.31 -4.44
C VAL A 157 10.63 -14.45 -5.23
N SER A 158 10.12 -13.53 -6.03
CA SER A 158 10.90 -12.58 -6.81
C SER A 158 10.30 -11.18 -6.79
N ILE A 159 11.17 -10.18 -6.62
CA ILE A 159 10.81 -8.76 -6.69
C ILE A 159 11.66 -8.13 -7.78
N THR A 160 11.00 -7.62 -8.82
CA THR A 160 11.64 -6.93 -9.94
C THR A 160 11.19 -5.48 -10.00
N PRO A 161 12.06 -4.53 -10.39
CA PRO A 161 11.63 -3.18 -10.73
C PRO A 161 10.51 -3.23 -11.77
N ALA A 162 9.54 -2.32 -11.67
CA ALA A 162 8.44 -2.21 -12.61
C ALA A 162 8.23 -0.76 -13.02
N THR A 163 7.64 -0.56 -14.19
CA THR A 163 7.23 0.77 -14.62
C THR A 163 5.83 1.09 -14.09
N ARG A 164 5.53 2.39 -14.05
CA ARG A 164 4.17 2.87 -13.76
C ARG A 164 3.12 2.31 -14.74
N LYS A 165 3.52 2.08 -16.00
CA LYS A 165 2.67 1.49 -17.03
C LYS A 165 2.35 0.02 -16.73
N ASP A 166 3.29 -0.74 -16.20
CA ASP A 166 3.08 -2.14 -15.83
C ASP A 166 2.09 -2.24 -14.67
N ALA A 167 2.32 -1.45 -13.63
CA ALA A 167 1.41 -1.29 -12.50
C ALA A 167 0.00 -0.91 -12.94
N ARG A 168 -0.12 0.05 -13.87
CA ARG A 168 -1.41 0.45 -14.43
C ARG A 168 -2.11 -0.68 -15.16
N THR A 169 -1.39 -1.37 -16.04
CA THR A 169 -1.93 -2.50 -16.81
C THR A 169 -2.43 -3.61 -15.89
N TRP A 170 -1.69 -3.90 -14.82
CA TRP A 170 -2.12 -4.86 -13.79
C TRP A 170 -3.37 -4.38 -13.04
N ALA A 171 -3.40 -3.10 -12.63
CA ALA A 171 -4.54 -2.51 -11.95
C ALA A 171 -5.81 -2.56 -12.82
N ASP A 172 -5.72 -2.21 -14.11
CA ASP A 172 -6.86 -2.28 -15.04
C ASP A 172 -7.44 -3.70 -15.14
N ARG A 173 -6.57 -4.73 -15.22
CA ARG A 173 -7.02 -6.14 -15.22
C ARG A 173 -7.71 -6.51 -13.92
N LEU A 174 -7.15 -6.09 -12.78
CA LEU A 174 -7.71 -6.36 -11.46
C LEU A 174 -9.09 -5.71 -11.32
N TYR A 175 -9.22 -4.42 -11.59
CA TYR A 175 -10.48 -3.68 -11.46
C TYR A 175 -11.55 -4.14 -12.46
N ALA A 176 -11.16 -4.57 -13.67
CA ALA A 176 -12.10 -5.17 -14.62
C ALA A 176 -12.72 -6.48 -14.12
N SER A 177 -12.06 -7.18 -13.18
CA SER A 177 -12.59 -8.40 -12.57
C SER A 177 -13.51 -8.16 -11.37
N MET A 178 -13.50 -6.94 -10.82
CA MET A 178 -14.31 -6.60 -9.65
C MET A 178 -15.78 -6.39 -10.04
N PRO A 179 -16.73 -6.66 -9.12
CA PRO A 179 -18.13 -6.32 -9.33
C PRO A 179 -18.28 -4.83 -9.65
N VAL A 180 -18.99 -4.51 -10.72
CA VAL A 180 -19.29 -3.12 -11.08
C VAL A 180 -20.15 -2.52 -9.98
N ILE A 181 -19.59 -1.57 -9.23
CA ILE A 181 -20.36 -0.74 -8.31
C ILE A 181 -21.14 0.24 -9.20
N ALA A 182 -22.47 0.15 -9.17
CA ALA A 182 -23.34 1.11 -9.83
C ALA A 182 -23.32 2.46 -9.08
N PHE A 183 -22.17 3.13 -9.07
CA PHE A 183 -22.05 4.49 -8.56
C PHE A 183 -22.48 5.45 -9.67
N ARG A 184 -23.64 6.09 -9.50
CA ARG A 184 -24.04 7.22 -10.33
C ARG A 184 -23.78 8.49 -9.56
N ALA A 185 -22.87 9.34 -10.05
CA ALA A 185 -22.62 10.65 -9.48
C ALA A 185 -23.93 11.46 -9.29
N GLY A 186 -24.90 11.28 -10.18
CA GLY A 186 -26.26 11.84 -10.11
C GLY A 186 -27.14 11.33 -8.95
N GLU A 187 -26.98 10.08 -8.49
CA GLU A 187 -27.76 9.54 -7.35
C GLU A 187 -27.17 9.99 -6.00
N ALA A 188 -25.88 10.29 -5.96
CA ALA A 188 -25.27 11.05 -4.86
C ALA A 188 -25.71 12.53 -4.88
N GLU A 189 -26.06 13.06 -6.05
CA GLU A 189 -26.61 14.40 -6.27
C GLU A 189 -27.98 14.55 -5.60
N GLU A 190 -28.91 13.61 -5.80
CA GLU A 190 -30.23 13.61 -5.12
C GLU A 190 -30.11 13.54 -3.58
N ARG A 191 -29.14 12.80 -3.04
CA ARG A 191 -28.89 12.76 -1.58
C ARG A 191 -28.20 14.03 -1.05
N LYS A 192 -27.46 14.77 -1.91
CA LYS A 192 -26.74 16.01 -1.54
C LYS A 192 -27.56 17.28 -1.72
N THR A 193 -28.62 17.28 -2.54
CA THR A 193 -29.53 18.43 -2.66
C THR A 193 -30.14 18.83 -1.32
N GLN A 194 -30.20 17.90 -0.35
CA GLN A 194 -30.70 18.16 1.01
C GLN A 194 -29.69 18.84 1.96
N VAL A 195 -28.39 18.86 1.64
CA VAL A 195 -27.35 19.36 2.56
C VAL A 195 -26.85 20.77 2.21
N MET A 196 -26.75 21.17 0.93
CA MET A 196 -26.30 22.53 0.56
C MET A 196 -26.85 23.11 -0.77
N GLY A 197 -27.80 22.47 -1.44
CA GLY A 197 -28.47 23.07 -2.63
C GLY A 197 -27.58 23.28 -3.87
N MET A 198 -26.48 22.53 -4.02
CA MET A 198 -25.55 22.63 -5.16
C MET A 198 -25.37 21.26 -5.84
N ASN A 199 -25.27 21.23 -7.17
CA ASN A 199 -25.01 20.00 -7.93
C ASN A 199 -23.52 19.58 -7.83
N ALA A 200 -23.19 18.31 -8.11
CA ALA A 200 -21.89 17.73 -7.79
C ALA A 200 -20.71 18.39 -8.54
N THR A 201 -20.91 18.71 -9.82
CA THR A 201 -19.90 19.36 -10.67
C THR A 201 -19.66 20.82 -10.30
N GLN A 202 -20.68 21.52 -9.81
CA GLN A 202 -20.54 22.87 -9.25
C GLN A 202 -19.78 22.82 -7.92
N ASN A 203 -20.02 21.80 -7.09
CA ASN A 203 -19.31 21.63 -5.81
C ASN A 203 -17.81 21.40 -6.00
N GLU A 204 -17.37 20.57 -6.94
CA GLU A 204 -15.94 20.27 -7.09
C GLU A 204 -15.11 21.46 -7.56
N ASN A 205 -15.56 22.18 -8.60
CA ASN A 205 -14.85 23.36 -9.09
C ASN A 205 -14.89 24.53 -8.07
N GLN A 206 -15.88 24.57 -7.18
CA GLN A 206 -15.97 25.60 -6.13
C GLN A 206 -15.19 25.24 -4.87
N LEU A 207 -15.16 23.97 -4.46
CA LEU A 207 -14.52 23.52 -3.22
C LEU A 207 -13.03 23.19 -3.41
N LEU A 208 -12.64 22.71 -4.59
CA LEU A 208 -11.27 22.32 -4.92
C LEU A 208 -10.71 23.02 -6.18
N PRO A 209 -10.91 24.35 -6.35
CA PRO A 209 -10.56 25.06 -7.59
C PRO A 209 -9.07 24.94 -7.94
N ASN A 210 -8.20 24.96 -6.93
CA ASN A 210 -6.75 24.87 -7.13
C ASN A 210 -6.32 23.48 -7.59
N THR A 211 -6.85 22.42 -6.97
CA THR A 211 -6.58 21.02 -7.31
C THR A 211 -7.05 20.71 -8.72
N ILE A 212 -8.31 21.03 -9.04
CA ILE A 212 -8.87 20.80 -10.37
C ILE A 212 -8.15 21.66 -11.42
N GLY A 213 -7.80 22.89 -11.09
CA GLY A 213 -7.00 23.77 -11.95
C GLY A 213 -5.63 23.17 -12.28
N LYS A 214 -4.92 22.59 -11.30
CA LYS A 214 -3.65 21.89 -11.52
C LYS A 214 -3.81 20.68 -12.43
N LEU A 215 -4.78 19.81 -12.13
CA LEU A 215 -5.08 18.61 -12.91
C LEU A 215 -5.37 18.95 -14.38
N LYS A 216 -6.26 19.92 -14.63
CA LYS A 216 -6.60 20.39 -15.99
C LYS A 216 -5.43 21.03 -16.74
N GLN A 217 -4.46 21.60 -16.02
CA GLN A 217 -3.25 22.21 -16.59
C GLN A 217 -2.10 21.19 -16.77
N GLY A 218 -2.29 19.92 -16.43
CA GLY A 218 -1.23 18.91 -16.44
C GLY A 218 -0.11 19.22 -15.45
N LYS A 219 -0.39 19.94 -14.37
CA LYS A 219 0.59 20.23 -13.33
C LYS A 219 0.69 19.06 -12.34
N PRO A 220 1.89 18.75 -11.83
CA PRO A 220 2.03 17.75 -10.78
C PRO A 220 1.12 18.03 -9.59
N LEU A 221 0.53 16.97 -9.04
CA LEU A 221 -0.35 17.02 -7.89
C LEU A 221 0.19 16.12 -6.77
N SER A 222 0.44 16.72 -5.60
CA SER A 222 0.83 16.00 -4.37
C SER A 222 -0.38 15.84 -3.46
N ILE A 223 -0.78 14.59 -3.18
CA ILE A 223 -1.90 14.25 -2.29
C ILE A 223 -1.34 13.60 -1.03
N VAL A 224 -1.81 14.06 0.14
CA VAL A 224 -1.54 13.42 1.43
C VAL A 224 -2.82 12.77 1.96
N LEU A 225 -2.75 11.49 2.30
CA LEU A 225 -3.79 10.74 2.99
C LEU A 225 -3.47 10.65 4.48
N LEU A 226 -4.31 11.26 5.31
CA LEU A 226 -4.22 11.21 6.76
C LEU A 226 -5.42 10.41 7.31
N GLY A 227 -5.14 9.31 8.00
CA GLY A 227 -6.19 8.46 8.56
C GLY A 227 -5.63 7.19 9.18
N ASP A 228 -6.49 6.19 9.31
CA ASP A 228 -6.13 4.87 9.82
C ASP A 228 -5.84 3.86 8.70
N SER A 229 -6.16 2.59 8.92
CA SER A 229 -5.99 1.52 7.93
C SER A 229 -6.79 1.77 6.65
N ILE A 230 -7.93 2.45 6.70
CA ILE A 230 -8.73 2.71 5.48
C ILE A 230 -8.00 3.70 4.57
N ALA A 231 -7.37 4.73 5.14
CA ALA A 231 -6.50 5.63 4.37
C ALA A 231 -5.27 4.90 3.81
N ASN A 232 -4.74 3.90 4.53
CA ASN A 232 -3.66 3.07 4.00
C ASN A 232 -4.14 2.18 2.84
N ASP A 233 -5.33 1.60 2.94
CA ASP A 233 -5.96 0.80 1.87
C ASP A 233 -6.22 1.64 0.62
N LEU A 234 -6.70 2.87 0.80
CA LEU A 234 -6.83 3.83 -0.30
C LEU A 234 -5.48 4.15 -0.92
N SER A 235 -4.41 4.23 -0.12
CA SER A 235 -3.07 4.39 -0.68
C SER A 235 -2.68 3.17 -1.53
N ASN A 236 -3.14 1.96 -1.16
CA ASN A 236 -2.83 0.67 -1.82
C ASN A 236 -3.61 0.45 -3.12
N SER A 237 -4.62 1.28 -3.43
CA SER A 237 -5.53 1.09 -4.56
C SER A 237 -5.03 1.65 -5.91
N PHE A 238 -3.74 2.01 -6.01
CA PHE A 238 -3.19 2.55 -7.27
C PHE A 238 -3.97 3.77 -7.80
N LEU A 239 -4.65 4.51 -6.92
CA LEU A 239 -5.48 5.66 -7.28
C LEU A 239 -4.73 6.69 -8.12
N ASP A 240 -3.42 6.85 -7.87
CA ASP A 240 -2.57 7.77 -8.59
C ASP A 240 -2.42 7.43 -10.07
N VAL A 241 -2.34 6.14 -10.45
CA VAL A 241 -2.30 5.72 -11.85
C VAL A 241 -3.69 5.67 -12.49
N LEU A 242 -4.75 5.41 -11.71
CA LEU A 242 -6.11 5.38 -12.22
C LEU A 242 -6.61 6.78 -12.60
N LEU A 243 -6.23 7.81 -11.84
CA LEU A 243 -6.59 9.19 -12.13
C LEU A 243 -5.96 9.73 -13.43
N GLU A 244 -4.98 9.04 -14.00
CA GLU A 244 -4.35 9.42 -15.26
C GLU A 244 -5.25 9.20 -16.48
N ASP A 245 -6.34 8.43 -16.37
CA ASP A 245 -7.34 8.35 -17.46
C ASP A 245 -8.03 9.70 -17.67
N GLU A 246 -8.40 10.34 -16.56
CA GLU A 246 -9.08 11.63 -16.58
C GLU A 246 -8.08 12.78 -16.74
N PHE A 247 -6.86 12.62 -16.20
CA PHE A 247 -5.84 13.65 -16.18
C PHE A 247 -4.46 13.14 -16.67
N PRO A 248 -4.34 12.73 -17.95
CA PRO A 248 -3.16 12.03 -18.48
C PRO A 248 -1.88 12.88 -18.52
N GLN A 249 -2.01 14.19 -18.38
CA GLN A 249 -0.88 15.12 -18.37
C GLN A 249 -0.39 15.45 -16.96
N SER A 250 -1.10 15.02 -15.93
CA SER A 250 -0.78 15.34 -14.53
C SER A 250 -0.04 14.18 -13.87
N ALA A 251 1.17 14.44 -13.37
CA ALA A 251 1.86 13.50 -12.49
C ALA A 251 1.25 13.55 -11.09
N ILE A 252 0.64 12.47 -10.63
CA ILE A 252 -0.04 12.40 -9.33
C ILE A 252 0.80 11.55 -8.37
N ALA A 253 1.09 12.09 -7.19
CA ALA A 253 1.75 11.39 -6.11
C ALA A 253 0.83 11.34 -4.89
N ILE A 254 0.63 10.14 -4.33
CA ILE A 254 -0.21 9.93 -3.14
C ILE A 254 0.68 9.42 -2.00
N ARG A 255 0.65 10.12 -0.86
CA ARG A 255 1.42 9.74 0.33
C ARG A 255 0.50 9.45 1.49
N PHE A 256 0.57 8.23 2.00
CA PHE A 256 -0.05 7.91 3.29
C PHE A 256 0.87 8.40 4.41
N THR A 257 0.29 9.15 5.35
CA THR A 257 0.99 9.69 6.52
C THR A 257 0.19 9.44 7.79
N GLY A 258 -0.70 8.45 7.75
CA GLY A 258 -1.55 8.04 8.86
C GLY A 258 -0.85 7.08 9.82
N ARG A 259 -1.66 6.35 10.58
CA ARG A 259 -1.19 5.25 11.44
C ARG A 259 -2.33 4.25 11.62
N GLY A 260 -2.04 2.96 11.47
CA GLY A 260 -3.03 1.89 11.67
C GLY A 260 -3.78 2.04 13.00
N SER A 261 -5.08 1.74 12.98
CA SER A 261 -5.98 1.84 14.14
C SER A 261 -6.01 3.21 14.84
N THR A 262 -5.50 4.26 14.17
CA THR A 262 -5.36 5.60 14.72
C THR A 262 -6.03 6.63 13.82
N SER A 263 -7.25 7.02 14.21
CA SER A 263 -7.97 8.11 13.54
C SER A 263 -7.13 9.39 13.47
N TRP A 264 -7.27 10.13 12.35
CA TRP A 264 -6.63 11.43 12.14
C TRP A 264 -6.85 12.43 13.28
N LEU A 265 -7.97 12.31 14.01
CA LEU A 265 -8.28 13.14 15.19
C LEU A 265 -7.17 13.08 16.25
N LYS A 266 -6.51 11.92 16.40
CA LYS A 266 -5.37 11.74 17.32
C LYS A 266 -4.05 12.23 16.72
N LEU A 267 -4.00 12.36 15.39
CA LEU A 267 -2.82 12.78 14.64
C LEU A 267 -2.80 14.29 14.36
N GLN A 268 -3.87 15.03 14.65
CA GLN A 268 -3.99 16.46 14.37
C GLN A 268 -2.86 17.33 14.97
N HIS A 269 -2.25 16.90 16.08
CA HIS A 269 -1.15 17.64 16.71
C HIS A 269 0.18 17.44 15.98
N GLN A 270 0.22 16.55 15.00
CA GLN A 270 1.38 16.18 14.20
C GLN A 270 1.28 16.71 12.76
N VAL A 271 0.50 17.78 12.53
CA VAL A 271 0.29 18.37 11.19
C VAL A 271 1.61 18.75 10.52
N GLN A 272 2.59 19.26 11.26
CA GLN A 272 3.87 19.65 10.69
C GLN A 272 4.58 18.47 10.01
N GLN A 273 4.75 17.36 10.73
CA GLN A 273 5.49 16.20 10.21
C GLN A 273 4.66 15.32 9.27
N ARG A 274 3.34 15.26 9.44
CA ARG A 274 2.46 14.38 8.65
C ARG A 274 1.85 15.05 7.43
N ILE A 275 1.73 16.38 7.42
CA ILE A 275 1.11 17.11 6.30
C ILE A 275 2.12 18.08 5.71
N ILE A 276 2.55 19.10 6.47
CA ILE A 276 3.29 20.24 5.91
C ILE A 276 4.64 19.81 5.31
N ALA A 277 5.35 18.88 5.96
CA ALA A 277 6.62 18.36 5.47
C ALA A 277 6.55 17.77 4.04
N HIS A 278 5.37 17.33 3.60
CA HIS A 278 5.15 16.73 2.29
C HIS A 278 4.67 17.73 1.22
N GLN A 279 4.48 19.00 1.59
CA GLN A 279 4.01 20.08 0.70
C GLN A 279 2.82 19.65 -0.19
N PRO A 280 1.69 19.22 0.41
CA PRO A 280 0.56 18.71 -0.35
C PRO A 280 -0.19 19.84 -1.06
N ASP A 281 -0.76 19.47 -2.21
CA ASP A 281 -1.77 20.25 -2.92
C ASP A 281 -3.18 19.91 -2.48
N LEU A 282 -3.37 18.68 -2.00
CA LEU A 282 -4.61 18.16 -1.45
C LEU A 282 -4.31 17.30 -0.22
N VAL A 283 -5.07 17.52 0.84
CA VAL A 283 -5.08 16.65 2.02
C VAL A 283 -6.44 15.97 2.08
N ILE A 284 -6.43 14.65 2.18
CA ILE A 284 -7.62 13.84 2.40
C ILE A 284 -7.53 13.28 3.82
N CYS A 285 -8.42 13.74 4.70
CA CYS A 285 -8.60 13.19 6.04
C CYS A 285 -9.70 12.13 6.00
N GLU A 286 -9.34 10.86 6.12
CA GLU A 286 -10.30 9.75 6.17
C GLU A 286 -10.79 9.57 7.61
N ALA A 287 -12.11 9.45 7.80
CA ALA A 287 -12.74 9.32 9.10
C ALA A 287 -13.85 8.26 9.08
N ILE A 288 -13.76 7.28 9.99
CA ILE A 288 -14.83 6.29 10.21
C ILE A 288 -16.09 6.94 10.83
N SER A 289 -15.97 8.07 11.52
CA SER A 289 -17.10 8.82 12.11
C SER A 289 -17.26 10.18 11.43
N ASN A 290 -18.51 10.56 11.16
CA ASN A 290 -18.90 11.83 10.53
C ASN A 290 -19.57 12.82 11.50
N ASP A 291 -19.52 12.61 12.82
CA ASP A 291 -20.21 13.51 13.77
C ASP A 291 -19.46 14.86 13.92
N PRO A 292 -20.06 15.98 13.45
CA PRO A 292 -19.39 17.28 13.42
C PRO A 292 -18.89 17.76 14.78
N LYS A 293 -19.53 17.34 15.88
CA LYS A 293 -19.13 17.71 17.24
C LYS A 293 -17.68 17.31 17.54
N TYR A 294 -17.23 16.17 16.99
CA TYR A 294 -15.89 15.66 17.21
C TYR A 294 -14.90 16.12 16.13
N LEU A 295 -15.39 16.44 14.93
CA LEU A 295 -14.53 16.73 13.78
C LEU A 295 -14.23 18.23 13.60
N ALA A 296 -15.15 19.13 13.93
CA ALA A 296 -15.07 20.53 13.52
C ALA A 296 -13.83 21.26 14.08
N ASN A 297 -13.55 21.12 15.37
CA ASN A 297 -12.41 21.79 15.99
C ASN A 297 -11.07 21.19 15.52
N PRO A 298 -10.89 19.86 15.51
CA PRO A 298 -9.67 19.26 14.97
C PRO A 298 -9.43 19.59 13.49
N LEU A 299 -10.48 19.59 12.67
CA LEU A 299 -10.36 19.93 11.25
C LEU A 299 -9.96 21.40 11.07
N SER A 300 -10.59 22.31 11.83
CA SER A 300 -10.21 23.73 11.83
C SER A 300 -8.74 23.92 12.22
N HIS A 301 -8.26 23.17 13.22
CA HIS A 301 -6.85 23.21 13.61
C HIS A 301 -5.90 22.79 12.48
N ILE A 302 -6.22 21.71 11.75
CA ILE A 302 -5.44 21.28 10.57
C ILE A 302 -5.45 22.36 9.49
N ILE A 303 -6.63 22.90 9.16
CA ILE A 303 -6.79 23.94 8.13
C ILE A 303 -5.97 25.18 8.47
N ASP A 304 -6.12 25.69 9.69
CA ASP A 304 -5.46 26.92 10.13
C ASP A 304 -3.94 26.75 10.19
N THR A 305 -3.45 25.61 10.67
CA THR A 305 -2.01 25.31 10.75
C THR A 305 -1.41 25.19 9.35
N THR A 306 -2.12 24.51 8.43
CA THR A 306 -1.68 24.35 7.05
C THR A 306 -1.63 25.71 6.34
N ARG A 307 -2.68 26.53 6.45
CA ARG A 307 -2.74 27.86 5.82
C ARG A 307 -1.70 28.86 6.33
N LYS A 308 -1.24 28.73 7.58
CA LYS A 308 -0.18 29.59 8.12
C LYS A 308 1.21 29.23 7.61
N SER A 309 1.36 28.05 7.03
CA SER A 309 2.66 27.47 6.67
C SER A 309 2.99 27.58 5.17
N PHE A 310 2.03 28.02 4.35
CA PHE A 310 2.14 28.26 2.91
C PHE A 310 1.72 29.69 2.58
#